data_AF-A0A2H3DY17-F1
#
_entry.id   AF-A0A2H3DY17-F1
#
_cell.length_a   1.000
_cell.length_b   1.000
_cell.length_c   1.000
_cell.angle_alpha   90.00
_cell.angle_beta   90.00
_cell.angle_gamma   90.00
#
_symmetry.space_group_name_H-M   'P 1'
#
loop_
_entity.id
_entity.type
_entity.pdbx_description
1 polymer ?
#
loop_
_entity_poly.entity_id
_entity_poly.type
_entity_poly.pdbx_seq_one_letter_code
_entity_poly.pdbx_strand_id
1 'polypeptide(L)' 'MARRSAPPNSGPAYIPKNQHVQRRAIHDPDESAFTRFLREEIYAPEKLPGNISIVVGVSTFIGGILAVRTWGEYMVPA' A
#
# COMPACT_ATOMS: atom_id res chain seq x y z
N MET A 1 46.83 -4.23 -35.85
CA MET A 1 46.04 -4.75 -34.71
C MET A 1 45.02 -3.70 -34.30
N ALA A 2 43.76 -3.86 -34.74
CA ALA A 2 42.68 -2.94 -34.38
C ALA A 2 42.27 -3.21 -32.92
N ARG A 3 42.48 -2.22 -32.04
CA ARG A 3 41.96 -2.26 -30.67
C ARG A 3 40.44 -2.08 -30.76
N ARG A 4 39.69 -3.18 -30.74
CA ARG A 4 38.23 -3.14 -30.51
C ARG A 4 38.01 -2.61 -29.09
N SER A 5 37.75 -1.31 -28.98
CA SER A 5 37.27 -0.71 -27.74
C SER A 5 35.90 -1.31 -27.39
N ALA A 6 35.75 -1.83 -26.18
CA ALA A 6 34.45 -2.25 -25.66
C ALA A 6 33.47 -1.05 -25.64
N PRO A 7 32.16 -1.27 -25.84
CA PRO A 7 31.16 -0.21 -25.84
C PRO A 7 31.18 0.59 -24.53
N PRO A 8 31.01 1.92 -24.56
CA PRO A 8 30.95 2.74 -23.35
C PRO A 8 29.67 2.40 -22.56
N ASN A 9 29.83 1.57 -21.52
CA ASN A 9 28.91 1.14 -20.45
C ASN A 9 28.96 -0.37 -20.12
N SER A 10 29.94 -1.14 -20.59
CA SER A 10 30.13 -2.54 -20.20
C SER A 10 30.80 -2.70 -18.82
N GLY A 11 30.25 -2.02 -17.80
CA GLY A 11 30.60 -2.27 -16.40
C GLY A 11 29.95 -3.58 -15.92
N PRO A 12 30.59 -4.33 -15.01
CA PRO A 12 30.07 -5.60 -14.54
C PRO A 12 28.77 -5.41 -13.76
N ALA A 13 27.68 -5.99 -14.26
CA ALA A 13 26.34 -5.91 -13.70
C ALA A 13 26.19 -6.82 -12.47
N TYR A 14 26.77 -6.41 -11.33
CA TYR A 14 26.61 -7.10 -10.04
C TYR A 14 25.63 -6.42 -9.08
N ILE A 15 24.78 -5.52 -9.57
CA ILE A 15 23.68 -4.99 -8.77
C ILE A 15 22.45 -5.84 -9.04
N PRO A 16 22.00 -6.73 -8.12
CA PRO A 16 20.60 -7.07 -8.10
C PRO A 16 19.91 -5.75 -7.81
N LYS A 17 19.35 -5.14 -8.85
CA LYS A 17 18.41 -4.05 -8.65
C LYS A 17 17.31 -4.73 -7.85
N ASN A 18 17.34 -4.53 -6.54
CA ASN A 18 16.17 -4.68 -5.70
C ASN A 18 15.16 -3.80 -6.40
N GLN A 19 14.41 -4.46 -7.25
CA GLN A 19 13.27 -4.01 -7.97
C GLN A 19 12.26 -3.84 -6.85
N HIS A 20 12.47 -2.81 -6.02
CA HIS A 20 11.36 -2.01 -5.56
C HIS A 20 10.56 -1.84 -6.82
N VAL A 21 9.50 -2.61 -6.88
CA VAL A 21 8.47 -2.54 -7.87
C VAL A 21 8.02 -1.10 -7.74
N GLN A 22 8.70 -0.22 -8.47
CA GLN A 22 8.16 0.99 -9.02
C GLN A 22 7.07 0.47 -9.93
N ARG A 23 5.99 0.00 -9.28
CA ARG A 23 4.68 -0.16 -9.85
C ARG A 23 4.45 1.26 -10.27
N ARG A 24 4.74 1.55 -11.55
CA ARG A 24 4.22 2.72 -12.22
C ARG A 24 2.77 2.72 -11.78
N ALA A 25 2.41 3.65 -10.89
CA ALA A 25 1.05 3.81 -10.47
C ALA A 25 0.36 4.11 -11.79
N ILE A 26 -0.30 3.10 -12.35
CA ILE A 26 -1.06 3.25 -13.57
C ILE A 26 -2.15 4.22 -13.11
N HIS A 27 -1.95 5.48 -13.45
CA HIS A 27 -2.89 6.54 -13.18
C HIS A 27 -4.02 6.28 -14.18
N ASP A 28 -4.92 5.40 -13.77
CA ASP A 28 -6.07 5.02 -14.56
C ASP A 28 -6.99 6.24 -14.56
N PRO A 29 -7.25 6.88 -15.71
CA PRO A 29 -8.13 8.04 -15.78
C PRO A 29 -9.57 7.72 -15.35
N ASP A 30 -9.96 6.43 -15.29
CA ASP A 30 -11.24 5.97 -14.78
C ASP A 30 -11.20 5.63 -13.27
N GLU A 31 -10.09 5.94 -12.57
CA GLU A 31 -9.96 5.68 -11.14
C GLU A 31 -10.89 6.59 -10.32
N SER A 32 -11.78 5.98 -9.54
CA SER A 32 -12.65 6.72 -8.63
C SER A 32 -11.81 7.50 -7.60
N ALA A 33 -12.29 8.69 -7.22
CA ALA A 33 -11.62 9.53 -6.21
C ALA A 33 -11.37 8.79 -4.89
N PHE A 34 -12.24 7.82 -4.55
CA PHE A 34 -12.07 6.96 -3.39
C PHE A 34 -10.88 6.00 -3.54
N THR A 35 -10.76 5.32 -4.69
CA THR A 35 -9.65 4.40 -4.97
C THR A 35 -8.31 5.16 -4.99
N ARG A 36 -8.30 6.35 -5.60
CA ARG A 36 -7.14 7.26 -5.58
C ARG A 36 -6.76 7.66 -4.15
N PHE A 37 -7.72 8.00 -3.31
CA PHE A 37 -7.48 8.32 -1.89
C PHE A 37 -6.91 7.12 -1.13
N LEU A 38 -7.43 5.91 -1.31
CA LEU A 38 -6.87 4.71 -0.68
C LEU A 38 -5.41 4.50 -1.09
N ARG A 39 -5.09 4.68 -2.37
CA ARG A 39 -3.72 4.55 -2.90
C ARG A 39 -2.77 5.60 -2.32
N GLU A 40 -3.19 6.86 -2.31
CA GLU A 40 -2.34 8.01 -1.95
C GLU A 40 -2.19 8.20 -0.44
N GLU A 41 -3.27 7.96 0.31
CA GLU A 41 -3.25 8.17 1.75
C GLU A 41 -3.04 6.85 2.49
N ILE A 42 -3.82 5.81 2.23
CA ILE A 42 -3.74 4.60 3.07
C ILE A 42 -2.53 3.73 2.73
N TYR A 43 -2.23 3.56 1.43
CA TYR A 43 -1.21 2.60 0.98
C TYR A 43 0.12 3.25 0.56
N ALA A 44 0.26 4.58 0.68
CA ALA A 44 1.51 5.25 0.34
C ALA A 44 2.64 4.85 1.32
N PRO A 45 3.79 4.38 0.82
CA PRO A 45 4.83 3.78 1.64
C PRO A 45 5.42 4.73 2.69
N GLU A 46 5.38 6.04 2.44
CA GLU A 46 5.87 7.08 3.35
C GLU A 46 4.92 7.34 4.53
N LYS A 47 3.63 7.01 4.39
CA LYS A 47 2.59 7.26 5.39
C LYS A 47 1.99 5.98 6.00
N LEU A 48 2.42 4.82 5.52
CA LEU A 48 1.88 3.51 5.92
C LEU A 48 1.80 3.30 7.44
N PRO A 49 2.86 3.54 8.24
CA PRO A 49 2.81 3.24 9.67
C PRO A 49 1.74 4.06 10.42
N GLY A 50 1.60 5.35 10.10
CA GLY A 50 0.62 6.23 10.74
C GLY A 50 -0.81 5.99 10.24
N ASN A 51 -0.97 5.81 8.93
CA ASN A 51 -2.30 5.69 8.33
C ASN A 51 -2.94 4.31 8.61
N ILE A 52 -2.13 3.24 8.73
CA ILE A 52 -2.62 1.95 9.23
C ILE A 52 -3.17 2.11 10.66
N SER A 53 -2.46 2.80 11.56
CA SER A 53 -2.94 3.00 12.93
C SER A 53 -4.27 3.75 12.97
N ILE A 54 -4.48 4.74 12.09
CA ILE A 54 -5.77 5.44 11.96
C ILE A 54 -6.86 4.48 11.48
N VAL A 55 -6.61 3.70 10.42
CA VAL A 55 -7.57 2.72 9.90
C VAL A 55 -7.94 1.68 10.95
N VAL A 56 -6.96 1.14 11.66
CA VAL A 56 -7.15 0.17 12.74
C VAL A 56 -7.91 0.80 13.91
N GLY A 57 -7.58 2.05 14.29
CA GLY A 57 -8.27 2.76 15.36
C GLY A 57 -9.75 3.00 15.04
N VAL A 58 -10.03 3.53 13.84
CA VAL A 58 -11.40 3.78 13.37
C VAL A 58 -12.20 2.48 13.25
N SER A 59 -11.60 1.41 12.69
CA SER A 59 -12.28 0.13 12.55
C SER A 59 -12.57 -0.53 13.91
N THR A 60 -11.63 -0.47 14.85
CA THR A 60 -11.81 -1.00 16.20
C THR A 60 -12.90 -0.23 16.95
N PHE A 61 -12.94 1.10 16.81
CA PHE A 61 -13.97 1.93 17.43
C PHE A 61 -15.38 1.59 16.91
N ILE A 62 -15.57 1.56 15.60
CA ILE A 62 -16.86 1.21 14.99
C ILE A 62 -17.24 -0.24 15.31
N GLY A 63 -16.29 -1.16 15.20
CA GLY A 63 -16.48 -2.57 15.52
C GLY A 63 -16.89 -2.78 16.99
N GLY A 64 -16.28 -2.06 17.92
CA GLY A 64 -16.63 -2.10 19.34
C GLY A 64 -18.05 -1.59 19.62
N ILE A 65 -18.47 -0.50 18.96
CA ILE A 65 -19.86 0.00 19.07
C ILE A 65 -20.85 -1.06 18.59
N LEU A 66 -20.61 -1.64 17.41
CA LEU A 66 -21.49 -2.67 16.86
C LEU A 66 -21.51 -3.90 17.76
N ALA A 67 -20.35 -4.33 18.27
CA ALA A 67 -20.23 -5.47 19.17
C ALA A 67 -21.05 -5.24 20.44
N VAL A 68 -20.90 -4.10 21.13
CA VAL A 68 -21.68 -3.81 22.35
C VAL A 68 -23.17 -3.69 22.04
N ARG A 69 -23.53 -3.10 20.90
CA ARG A 69 -24.93 -2.95 20.48
C ARG A 69 -25.61 -4.29 20.22
N THR A 70 -24.92 -5.24 19.58
CA THR A 70 -25.47 -6.57 19.29
C THR A 70 -25.32 -7.54 20.48
N TRP A 71 -24.35 -7.30 21.36
CA TRP A 71 -24.11 -8.12 22.55
C TRP A 71 -25.33 -8.21 23.47
N GLY A 72 -26.09 -7.11 23.60
CA GLY A 72 -27.34 -7.10 24.36
C GLY A 72 -28.41 -8.05 23.79
N GLU A 73 -28.50 -8.16 22.46
CA GLU A 73 -29.43 -9.07 21.77
C GLU A 73 -29.01 -10.54 21.91
N TYR A 74 -27.70 -10.81 21.97
CA TYR A 74 -27.17 -12.18 22.11
C TYR A 74 -27.18 -12.71 23.55
N MET A 75 -27.12 -11.83 24.56
CA MET A 75 -27.11 -12.25 25.98
C MET A 75 -28.50 -12.48 26.58
N VAL A 76 -29.55 -11.94 25.97
CA VAL A 76 -30.94 -12.17 26.40
C VAL A 76 -31.61 -13.06 25.35
N PRO A 77 -31.65 -14.38 25.54
CA PRO A 77 -32.51 -15.23 24.71
C PRO A 77 -33.97 -14.79 24.91
N ALA A 78 -34.72 -14.75 23.81
CA ALA A 78 -36.14 -14.43 23.77
C ALA A 78 -36.98 -15.34 24.70
#